data_AF-A0A2I0J9K6-F1
#
_entry.id   AF-A0A2I0J9K6-F1
#
_cell.length_a   1.000
_cell.length_b   1.000
_cell.length_c   1.000
_cell.angle_alpha   90.00
_cell.angle_beta   90.00
_cell.angle_gamma   90.00
#
_symmetry.space_group_name_H-M   'P 1'
#
loop_
_entity.id
_entity.type
_entity.pdbx_description
1 polymer ?
#
loop_
_entity_poly.entity_id
_entity_poly.type
_entity_poly.pdbx_seq_one_letter_code
_entity_poly.pdbx_strand_id
1 'polypeptide(L)'
;MQVFDLYGVGLRQALSTPSLVKDLNLKVGKLSTGDSLDMSPQDEATIIANDATVKDMEGAAVAYVADLLKVPAIFVKAVTDLVDGDKPTADEFLQNLATVTAALNETVSQVVNFVNGKCLSEL
;
A
#
# COMPACT_ATOMS: atom_id res chain seq x y z
N MET A 1 -22.80 10.65 -21.36
CA MET A 1 -22.03 9.58 -20.71
C MET A 1 -20.93 10.27 -19.93
N GLN A 2 -21.15 10.65 -18.67
CA GLN A 2 -20.22 11.55 -17.95
C GLN A 2 -20.33 11.55 -16.42
N VAL A 3 -21.08 10.63 -15.81
CA VAL A 3 -21.28 10.57 -14.35
C VAL A 3 -20.57 9.36 -13.71
N PHE A 4 -20.23 8.33 -14.48
CA PHE A 4 -19.61 7.11 -13.95
C PHE A 4 -18.07 7.13 -13.95
N ASP A 5 -17.43 8.04 -14.69
CA ASP A 5 -15.96 8.07 -14.83
C ASP A 5 -15.24 8.42 -13.52
N LEU A 6 -15.96 9.00 -12.55
CA LEU A 6 -15.44 9.33 -11.21
C LEU A 6 -15.80 8.28 -10.15
N TYR A 7 -16.66 7.31 -10.48
CA TYR A 7 -17.04 6.26 -9.53
C TYR A 7 -15.85 5.34 -9.26
N GLY A 8 -15.50 5.14 -8.00
CA GLY A 8 -14.33 4.34 -7.59
C GLY A 8 -12.99 5.08 -7.67
N VAL A 9 -12.96 6.33 -8.14
CA VAL A 9 -11.73 7.15 -8.20
C VAL A 9 -11.62 8.01 -6.94
N GLY A 10 -10.52 7.90 -6.20
CA GLY A 10 -10.30 8.72 -5.03
C GLY A 10 -8.89 8.65 -4.47
N LEU A 11 -8.43 9.77 -3.94
CA LEU A 11 -7.21 9.86 -3.14
C LEU A 11 -7.58 9.86 -1.66
N ARG A 12 -6.87 9.07 -0.84
CA ARG A 12 -7.02 9.07 0.62
C ARG A 12 -5.65 9.14 1.27
N GLN A 13 -5.56 9.90 2.35
CA GLN A 13 -4.31 10.12 3.06
C GLN A 13 -4.23 9.15 4.24
N ALA A 14 -3.18 8.34 4.26
CA ALA A 14 -2.83 7.56 5.44
C ALA A 14 -2.24 8.46 6.54
N LEU A 15 -2.29 8.00 7.79
CA LEU A 15 -1.66 8.69 8.91
C LEU A 15 -0.16 8.88 8.64
N SER A 16 0.33 10.11 8.84
CA SER A 16 1.77 10.39 8.76
C SER A 16 2.47 9.88 10.02
N THR A 17 3.52 9.08 9.84
CA THR A 17 4.27 8.45 10.93
C THR A 17 5.78 8.63 10.74
N PRO A 18 6.29 9.89 10.78
CA PRO A 18 7.69 10.18 10.48
C PRO A 18 8.67 9.54 11.46
N SER A 19 8.29 9.38 12.74
CA SER A 19 9.16 8.80 13.77
C SER A 19 9.32 7.30 13.55
N LEU A 20 8.22 6.59 13.24
CA LEU A 20 8.19 5.18 12.89
C LEU A 20 9.03 4.91 11.63
N VAL A 21 8.82 5.71 10.58
CA VAL A 21 9.56 5.58 9.31
C VAL A 21 11.06 5.73 9.54
N LYS A 22 11.46 6.73 10.33
CA LYS A 22 12.86 6.98 10.65
C LYS A 22 13.47 5.85 11.49
N ASP A 23 12.81 5.44 12.57
CA ASP A 23 13.37 4.48 13.53
C ASP A 23 13.46 3.06 12.96
N LEU A 24 12.50 2.67 12.10
CA LEU A 24 12.49 1.38 11.41
C LEU A 24 13.15 1.44 10.02
N ASN A 25 13.64 2.60 9.60
CA ASN A 25 14.26 2.84 8.29
C ASN A 25 13.43 2.31 7.11
N LEU A 26 12.12 2.57 7.15
CA LEU A 26 11.17 2.08 6.14
C LEU A 26 11.14 3.01 4.91
N LYS A 27 10.88 2.42 3.75
CA LYS A 27 10.57 3.19 2.53
C LYS A 27 9.14 3.72 2.61
N VAL A 28 8.91 4.91 2.07
CA VAL A 28 7.58 5.53 1.94
C VAL A 28 7.29 5.75 0.47
N GLY A 29 6.07 5.43 0.05
CA GLY A 29 5.61 5.61 -1.33
C GLY A 29 4.08 5.66 -1.39
N LYS A 30 3.54 6.13 -2.52
CA LYS A 30 2.10 6.11 -2.76
C LYS A 30 1.66 4.71 -3.19
N LEU A 31 0.49 4.30 -2.71
CA LEU A 31 -0.17 3.05 -3.07
C LEU A 31 -1.28 3.33 -4.09
N SER A 32 -1.32 2.56 -5.17
CA SER A 32 -2.46 2.49 -6.09
C SER A 32 -3.17 1.16 -5.93
N THR A 33 -4.51 1.18 -5.91
CA THR A 33 -5.33 0.00 -5.63
C THR A 33 -6.31 -0.25 -6.78
N GLY A 34 -6.46 -1.51 -7.19
CA GLY A 34 -7.51 -1.97 -8.11
C GLY A 34 -7.74 -3.48 -7.97
N ASP A 35 -8.90 -3.99 -8.37
CA ASP A 35 -9.31 -5.39 -8.12
C ASP A 35 -8.57 -6.44 -8.99
N SER A 36 -7.77 -5.99 -9.95
CA SER A 36 -7.01 -6.84 -10.86
C SER A 36 -5.57 -7.06 -10.37
N LEU A 37 -5.11 -8.31 -10.40
CA LEU A 37 -3.71 -8.64 -10.14
C LEU A 37 -2.79 -8.15 -11.28
N ASP A 38 -3.22 -8.37 -12.52
CA ASP A 38 -2.55 -7.86 -13.71
C ASP A 38 -2.66 -6.33 -13.83
N MET A 39 -1.99 -5.78 -14.84
CA MET A 39 -1.96 -4.34 -15.11
C MET A 39 -2.24 -4.12 -16.60
N SER A 40 -3.44 -3.65 -16.92
CA SER A 40 -3.76 -3.21 -18.26
C SER A 40 -3.04 -1.89 -18.59
N PRO A 41 -2.93 -1.50 -19.88
CA PRO A 41 -2.38 -0.19 -20.25
C PRO A 41 -3.11 1.01 -19.60
N GLN A 42 -4.40 0.85 -19.31
CA GLN A 42 -5.21 1.86 -18.63
C GLN A 42 -4.85 1.96 -17.13
N ASP A 43 -4.62 0.82 -16.48
CA ASP A 43 -4.16 0.77 -15.10
C ASP A 43 -2.76 1.40 -14.98
N GLU A 44 -1.85 1.03 -15.89
CA GLU A 44 -0.50 1.58 -15.96
C GLU A 44 -0.51 3.11 -16.08
N ALA A 45 -1.29 3.64 -17.04
CA ALA A 45 -1.42 5.09 -17.22
C ALA A 45 -1.93 5.79 -15.94
N THR A 46 -2.85 5.17 -15.22
CA THR A 46 -3.42 5.71 -13.98
C THR A 46 -2.43 5.62 -12.81
N ILE A 47 -1.69 4.52 -12.69
CA ILE A 47 -0.63 4.32 -11.69
C ILE A 47 0.48 5.37 -11.88
N ILE A 48 0.93 5.56 -13.13
CA ILE A 48 1.93 6.57 -13.50
C ILE A 48 1.42 7.98 -13.21
N ALA A 49 0.19 8.31 -13.62
CA ALA A 49 -0.40 9.63 -13.40
C ALA A 49 -0.55 9.98 -11.92
N ASN A 50 -0.73 8.97 -11.05
CA ASN A 50 -0.79 9.15 -9.60
C ASN A 50 0.58 9.09 -8.90
N ASP A 51 1.65 8.79 -9.64
CA ASP A 51 3.01 8.65 -9.10
C ASP A 51 3.05 7.59 -7.98
N ALA A 52 2.41 6.45 -8.23
CA ALA A 52 2.34 5.33 -7.29
C ALA A 52 3.59 4.46 -7.37
N THR A 53 4.08 4.05 -6.21
CA THR A 53 5.27 3.19 -6.05
C THR A 53 4.89 1.73 -5.81
N VAL A 54 3.70 1.49 -5.25
CA VAL A 54 3.21 0.15 -4.91
C VAL A 54 1.81 -0.03 -5.49
N LYS A 55 1.50 -1.23 -5.97
CA LYS A 55 0.19 -1.65 -6.47
C LYS A 55 -0.38 -2.74 -5.55
N ASP A 56 -1.66 -2.67 -5.21
CA ASP A 56 -2.37 -3.73 -4.48
C ASP A 56 -3.86 -3.81 -4.89
N MET A 57 -4.66 -4.59 -4.15
CA MET A 57 -6.07 -4.83 -4.43
C MET A 57 -7.04 -4.37 -3.33
N GLU A 58 -6.56 -3.82 -2.20
CA GLU A 58 -7.45 -3.48 -1.06
C GLU A 58 -7.20 -2.12 -0.40
N GLY A 59 -6.00 -1.55 -0.49
CA GLY A 59 -5.52 -0.46 0.37
C GLY A 59 -6.39 0.80 0.33
N ALA A 60 -6.74 1.28 -0.86
CA ALA A 60 -7.60 2.45 -1.01
C ALA A 60 -9.02 2.22 -0.46
N ALA A 61 -9.56 1.00 -0.57
CA ALA A 61 -10.87 0.65 -0.01
C ALA A 61 -10.85 0.66 1.53
N VAL A 62 -9.78 0.13 2.14
CA VAL A 62 -9.56 0.23 3.59
C VAL A 62 -9.43 1.68 4.02
N ALA A 63 -8.63 2.49 3.30
CA ALA A 63 -8.47 3.91 3.57
C ALA A 63 -9.80 4.69 3.47
N TYR A 64 -10.64 4.33 2.50
CA TYR A 64 -11.96 4.92 2.31
C TYR A 64 -12.85 4.68 3.54
N VAL A 65 -12.95 3.43 4.01
CA VAL A 65 -13.77 3.11 5.20
C VAL A 65 -13.20 3.73 6.47
N ALA A 66 -11.87 3.72 6.62
CA ALA A 66 -11.20 4.36 7.75
C ALA A 66 -11.49 5.88 7.81
N ASP A 67 -11.48 6.57 6.67
CA ASP A 67 -11.83 7.98 6.58
C ASP A 67 -13.33 8.23 6.87
N LEU A 68 -14.23 7.37 6.40
CA LEU A 68 -15.66 7.46 6.75
C LEU A 68 -15.89 7.37 8.25
N LEU A 69 -15.14 6.51 8.94
CA LEU A 69 -15.24 6.28 10.38
C LEU A 69 -14.32 7.17 11.21
N LYS A 70 -13.51 8.03 10.59
CA LYS A 70 -12.51 8.89 11.23
C LYS A 70 -11.53 8.11 12.10
N VAL A 71 -11.12 6.93 11.63
CA VAL A 71 -10.11 6.08 12.26
C VAL A 71 -8.76 6.29 11.57
N PRO A 72 -7.68 6.61 12.28
CA PRO A 72 -6.34 6.68 11.70
C PRO A 72 -5.90 5.33 11.13
N ALA A 73 -5.34 5.33 9.92
CA ALA A 73 -4.86 4.11 9.26
C ALA A 73 -3.41 4.27 8.81
N ILE A 74 -2.61 3.23 9.04
CA ILE A 74 -1.23 3.06 8.55
C ILE A 74 -1.23 1.83 7.65
N PHE A 75 -0.47 1.88 6.56
CA PHE A 75 -0.36 0.77 5.61
C PHE A 75 1.09 0.30 5.55
N VAL A 76 1.28 -1.01 5.74
CA VAL A 76 2.57 -1.67 5.53
C VAL A 76 2.38 -2.64 4.37
N LYS A 77 3.14 -2.42 3.29
CA LYS A 77 3.10 -3.23 2.08
C LYS A 77 4.46 -3.86 1.84
N ALA A 78 4.48 -5.17 1.66
CA ALA A 78 5.68 -5.91 1.30
C ALA A 78 5.62 -6.27 -0.19
N VAL A 79 6.66 -5.92 -0.93
CA VAL A 79 6.72 -6.07 -2.38
C VAL A 79 7.14 -7.49 -2.73
N THR A 80 6.25 -8.23 -3.41
CA THR A 80 6.45 -9.62 -3.83
C THR A 80 6.96 -9.74 -5.26
N ASP A 81 6.67 -8.77 -6.10
CA ASP A 81 6.90 -8.79 -7.54
C ASP A 81 7.14 -7.37 -8.05
N LEU A 82 7.89 -7.27 -9.14
CA LEU A 82 8.13 -6.01 -9.84
C LEU A 82 7.22 -5.95 -11.06
N VAL A 83 6.22 -5.06 -11.02
CA VAL A 83 5.22 -4.92 -12.08
C VAL A 83 5.85 -4.46 -13.40
N ASP A 84 6.95 -3.73 -13.34
CA ASP A 84 7.78 -3.27 -14.46
C ASP A 84 8.98 -4.20 -14.75
N GLY A 85 9.01 -5.39 -14.13
CA GLY A 85 10.07 -6.38 -14.30
C GLY A 85 9.84 -7.36 -15.46
N ASP A 86 10.85 -8.19 -15.72
CA ASP A 86 10.84 -9.12 -16.87
C ASP A 86 10.09 -10.45 -16.58
N LYS A 87 9.68 -10.69 -15.34
CA LYS A 87 9.04 -11.95 -14.93
C LYS A 87 7.51 -11.84 -14.93
N PRO A 88 6.78 -12.93 -15.21
CA PRO A 88 5.36 -12.97 -15.00
C PRO A 88 5.00 -12.69 -13.53
N THR A 89 4.12 -11.70 -13.30
CA THR A 89 3.69 -11.24 -11.96
C THR A 89 3.29 -12.39 -11.04
N ALA A 90 2.43 -13.30 -11.51
CA ALA A 90 1.93 -14.41 -10.70
C ALA A 90 3.04 -15.38 -10.27
N ASP A 91 4.02 -15.63 -11.14
CA ASP A 91 5.12 -16.56 -10.85
C ASP A 91 6.09 -15.94 -9.84
N GLU A 92 6.45 -14.66 -10.02
CA GLU A 92 7.32 -13.95 -9.09
C GLU A 92 6.65 -13.78 -7.72
N PHE A 93 5.35 -13.46 -7.70
CA PHE A 93 4.54 -13.41 -6.48
C PHE A 93 4.63 -14.72 -5.71
N LEU A 94 4.32 -15.86 -6.35
CA LEU A 94 4.33 -17.17 -5.69
C LEU A 94 5.74 -17.59 -5.26
N GLN A 95 6.76 -17.30 -6.07
CA GLN A 95 8.15 -17.60 -5.74
C GLN A 95 8.62 -16.85 -4.48
N ASN A 96 8.23 -15.58 -4.35
CA ASN A 96 8.69 -14.71 -3.27
C ASN A 96 7.77 -14.73 -2.04
N LEU A 97 6.54 -15.25 -2.16
CA LEU A 97 5.49 -15.16 -1.15
C LEU A 97 5.97 -15.54 0.25
N ALA A 98 6.64 -16.68 0.41
CA ALA A 98 7.09 -17.15 1.72
C ALA A 98 8.11 -16.21 2.36
N THR A 99 9.14 -15.81 1.59
CA THR A 99 10.22 -14.93 2.06
C THR A 99 9.68 -13.53 2.40
N VAL A 100 8.85 -12.98 1.52
CA VAL A 100 8.32 -11.63 1.67
C VAL A 100 7.28 -11.57 2.80
N THR A 101 6.48 -12.61 2.98
CA THR A 101 5.54 -12.71 4.13
C THR A 101 6.30 -12.81 5.46
N ALA A 102 7.43 -13.52 5.51
CA ALA A 102 8.27 -13.55 6.70
C ALA A 102 8.85 -12.16 7.03
N ALA A 103 9.35 -11.44 6.03
CA ALA A 103 9.82 -10.05 6.19
C ALA A 103 8.70 -9.09 6.63
N LEU A 104 7.49 -9.26 6.08
CA LEU A 104 6.32 -8.51 6.48
C LEU A 104 5.97 -8.79 7.95
N ASN A 105 5.96 -10.05 8.38
CA ASN A 105 5.68 -10.43 9.76
C ASN A 105 6.68 -9.82 10.75
N GLU A 106 7.98 -9.85 10.42
CA GLU A 106 9.02 -9.20 11.22
C GLU A 106 8.79 -7.70 11.32
N THR A 107 8.56 -7.03 10.18
CA THR A 107 8.34 -5.58 10.12
C THR A 107 7.09 -5.16 10.89
N VAL A 108 5.98 -5.88 10.73
CA VAL A 108 4.73 -5.60 11.46
C VAL A 108 4.92 -5.79 12.96
N SER A 109 5.67 -6.81 13.38
CA SER A 109 6.01 -7.00 14.80
C SER A 109 6.80 -5.81 15.36
N GLN A 110 7.76 -5.29 14.61
CA GLN A 110 8.52 -4.08 14.97
C GLN A 110 7.61 -2.83 15.03
N VAL A 111 6.69 -2.67 14.08
CA VAL A 111 5.70 -1.58 14.06
C VAL A 111 4.81 -1.62 15.31
N VAL A 112 4.27 -2.80 15.65
CA VAL A 112 3.42 -2.96 16.85
C VAL A 112 4.20 -2.61 18.11
N ASN A 113 5.43 -3.11 18.24
CA ASN A 113 6.32 -2.78 19.36
C ASN A 113 6.64 -1.29 19.43
N PHE A 114 6.85 -0.64 18.28
CA PHE A 114 7.11 0.79 18.19
C PHE A 114 5.92 1.63 18.66
N VAL A 115 4.69 1.24 18.27
CA VAL A 115 3.45 1.96 18.61
C VAL A 115 3.05 1.77 20.08
N ASN A 116 3.43 0.65 20.68
CA ASN A 116 3.09 0.34 22.07
C ASN A 116 3.53 1.46 23.03
N GLY A 117 2.56 2.04 23.75
CA GLY A 117 2.80 3.12 24.71
C GLY A 117 2.93 4.53 24.11
N LYS A 118 2.76 4.71 22.79
CA LYS A 118 2.83 6.01 22.10
C LYS A 118 1.44 6.55 21.71
N CYS A 119 1.32 7.87 21.73
CA CYS A 119 0.23 8.61 21.11
C CYS A 119 0.45 8.77 19.59
N LEU A 120 -0.61 9.10 18.86
CA LEU A 120 -0.55 9.32 17.40
C LEU A 120 0.46 10.40 16.98
N SER A 121 0.64 11.43 17.82
CA SER A 121 1.60 12.53 17.57
C SER A 121 3.07 12.12 17.71
N GLU A 122 3.32 10.94 18.30
CA GLU A 122 4.67 10.40 18.54
C GLU A 122 5.06 9.33 17.51
N LEU A 123 4.18 9.09 16.52
CA LEU A 123 4.40 8.09 15.47
C LEU A 123 5.29 8.61 14.33
#